data_AF-A0A8J4SSE7-F1
#
_entry.id   AF-A0A8J4SSE7-F1
#
_cell.length_a   1.000
_cell.length_b   1.000
_cell.length_c   1.000
_cell.angle_alpha   90.00
_cell.angle_beta   90.00
_cell.angle_gamma   90.00
#
_symmetry.space_group_name_H-M   'P 1'
#
loop_
_entity.id
_entity.type
_entity.pdbx_description
1 polymer ?
#
loop_
_entity_poly.entity_id
_entity_poly.type
_entity_poly.pdbx_seq_one_letter_code
_entity_poly.pdbx_strand_id
1 'polypeptide(L)'
;MQTAVKKYEKLHPNIEIELQATPSEGKDLDEVYANIEKFVTSSNTSILAGKGPDLIELDMLPADKYVSRHLLVNLSDMMEKDSSLQTKDYFTNILDNSKIGGGLYGMPLYFSLAGLIGDEDALGKSGVKIDDSSWTWSDFTDIAKQLTQKGEYKNVLISEPHYMLSEMVAENYRQLVTEGTGKANFDSMAVAEAAKLPGM
;
A
#
# COMPACT_ATOMS: atom_id res chain seq x y z
N MET A 1 -3.29 17.59 -2.38
CA MET A 1 -4.73 17.77 -2.09
C MET A 1 -5.22 19.22 -2.18
N GLN A 2 -4.62 20.19 -1.47
CA GLN A 2 -5.09 21.59 -1.46
C GLN A 2 -5.28 22.24 -2.85
N THR A 3 -4.38 21.97 -3.79
CA THR A 3 -4.52 22.47 -5.17
C THR A 3 -5.77 21.92 -5.87
N ALA A 4 -6.14 20.67 -5.61
CA ALA A 4 -7.33 20.05 -6.19
C ALA A 4 -8.60 20.70 -5.60
N VAL A 5 -8.64 20.91 -4.29
CA VAL A 5 -9.72 21.64 -3.61
C VAL A 5 -9.94 23.03 -4.21
N LYS A 6 -8.89 23.86 -4.27
CA LYS A 6 -8.98 25.21 -4.84
C LYS A 6 -9.49 25.22 -6.29
N LYS A 7 -9.08 24.23 -7.10
CA LYS A 7 -9.55 24.10 -8.49
C LYS A 7 -11.02 23.70 -8.53
N TYR A 8 -11.45 22.78 -7.68
CA TYR A 8 -12.84 22.33 -7.60
C TYR A 8 -13.77 23.45 -7.14
N GLU A 9 -13.46 24.14 -6.04
CA GLU A 9 -14.24 25.27 -5.52
C GLU A 9 -14.35 26.43 -6.52
N LYS A 10 -13.29 26.67 -7.31
CA LYS A 10 -13.33 27.67 -8.40
C LYS A 10 -14.35 27.31 -9.49
N LEU A 11 -14.53 26.03 -9.79
CA LEU A 11 -15.52 25.54 -10.76
C LEU A 11 -16.92 25.41 -10.14
N HIS A 12 -16.99 25.26 -8.82
CA HIS A 12 -18.20 25.03 -8.05
C HIS A 12 -18.32 26.04 -6.90
N PRO A 13 -18.65 27.31 -7.18
CA PRO A 13 -18.59 28.39 -6.19
C PRO A 13 -19.61 28.28 -5.04
N ASN A 14 -20.53 27.32 -5.14
CA ASN A 14 -21.51 26.98 -4.10
C ASN A 14 -21.07 25.81 -3.21
N ILE A 15 -19.85 25.30 -3.41
CA ILE A 15 -19.27 24.20 -2.64
C ILE A 15 -18.02 24.74 -1.93
N GLU A 16 -17.95 24.47 -0.62
CA GLU A 16 -16.78 24.69 0.21
C GLU A 16 -16.27 23.33 0.70
N ILE A 17 -14.96 23.09 0.61
CA ILE A 17 -14.34 21.84 1.04
C ILE A 17 -13.42 22.10 2.24
N GLU A 18 -13.82 21.60 3.39
CA GLU A 18 -13.00 21.59 4.60
C GLU A 18 -12.08 20.35 4.61
N LEU A 19 -10.76 20.55 4.50
CA LEU A 19 -9.79 19.46 4.57
C LEU A 19 -9.37 19.19 6.01
N GLN A 20 -9.65 17.97 6.48
CA GLN A 20 -9.07 17.41 7.70
C GLN A 20 -7.93 16.47 7.31
N ALA A 21 -6.69 16.84 7.64
CA ALA A 21 -5.51 16.09 7.26
C ALA A 21 -4.81 15.49 8.49
N THR A 22 -4.23 14.32 8.30
CA THR A 22 -3.35 13.69 9.29
C THR A 22 -2.18 14.62 9.61
N PRO A 23 -1.85 14.86 10.89
CA PRO A 23 -0.65 15.61 11.23
C PRO A 23 0.58 14.81 10.76
N SER A 24 1.32 15.34 9.79
CA SER A 24 2.60 14.77 9.33
C SER A 24 3.82 15.40 10.03
N GLU A 25 3.58 16.12 11.12
CA GLU A 25 4.61 16.83 11.88
C GLU A 25 4.86 16.09 13.21
N GLY A 26 6.13 16.04 13.61
CA GLY A 26 6.61 15.46 14.85
C GLY A 26 8.10 15.74 14.99
N LYS A 27 8.64 15.71 16.22
CA LYS A 27 10.07 15.93 16.47
C LYS A 27 10.94 14.78 15.95
N ASP A 28 10.36 13.59 15.83
CA ASP A 28 10.96 12.34 15.40
C ASP A 28 9.89 11.44 14.77
N LEU A 29 10.31 10.30 14.22
CA LEU A 29 9.41 9.35 13.56
C LEU A 29 8.38 8.75 14.53
N ASP A 30 8.75 8.51 15.78
CA ASP A 30 7.84 7.94 16.79
C ASP A 30 6.66 8.88 17.06
N GLU A 31 6.91 10.18 17.18
CA GLU A 31 5.86 11.18 17.35
C GLU A 31 4.97 11.30 16.10
N VAL A 32 5.55 11.22 14.90
CA VAL A 32 4.78 11.20 13.65
C VAL A 32 3.84 9.99 13.62
N TYR A 33 4.32 8.80 13.95
CA TYR A 33 3.49 7.59 13.97
C TYR A 33 2.39 7.67 15.04
N ALA A 34 2.68 8.18 16.23
CA ALA A 34 1.68 8.38 17.27
C ALA A 34 0.58 9.38 16.84
N ASN A 35 0.95 10.43 16.12
CA ASN A 35 -0.01 11.40 15.58
C ASN A 35 -0.91 10.79 14.49
N ILE A 36 -0.33 9.97 13.60
CA ILE A 36 -1.08 9.21 12.58
C ILE A 36 -2.07 8.26 13.27
N GLU A 37 -1.60 7.45 14.23
CA GLU A 37 -2.44 6.49 14.96
C GLU A 37 -3.61 7.19 15.66
N LYS A 38 -3.35 8.33 16.31
CA LYS A 38 -4.38 9.13 16.96
C LYS A 38 -5.43 9.63 15.96
N PHE A 39 -5.00 10.15 14.81
CA PHE A 39 -5.90 10.64 13.77
C PHE A 39 -6.75 9.51 13.17
N VAL A 40 -6.14 8.37 12.85
CA VAL A 40 -6.83 7.18 12.35
C VAL A 40 -7.86 6.69 13.37
N THR A 41 -7.48 6.61 14.65
CA THR A 41 -8.37 6.17 15.74
C THR A 41 -9.55 7.10 15.95
N SER A 42 -9.32 8.42 15.95
CA SER A 42 -10.42 9.39 16.11
C SER A 42 -11.36 9.38 14.90
N SER A 43 -10.80 9.30 13.69
CA SER A 43 -11.57 9.24 12.43
C SER A 43 -12.45 7.99 12.40
N ASN A 44 -11.86 6.82 12.70
CA ASN A 44 -12.59 5.56 12.80
C ASN A 44 -13.72 5.63 13.82
N THR A 45 -13.46 6.20 15.01
CA THR A 45 -14.49 6.37 16.04
C THR A 45 -15.65 7.25 15.56
N SER A 46 -15.35 8.37 14.88
CA SER A 46 -16.37 9.28 14.37
C SER A 46 -17.22 8.65 13.26
N ILE A 47 -16.58 7.95 12.31
CA ILE A 47 -17.25 7.25 11.22
C ILE A 47 -18.20 6.18 11.78
N LEU A 48 -17.73 5.34 12.71
CA LEU A 48 -18.55 4.30 13.32
C LEU A 48 -19.71 4.84 14.18
N ALA A 49 -19.59 6.09 14.65
CA ALA A 49 -20.66 6.80 15.36
C ALA A 49 -21.65 7.52 14.42
N GLY A 50 -21.48 7.43 13.10
CA GLY A 50 -22.30 8.13 12.11
C GLY A 50 -22.05 9.64 12.06
N LYS A 51 -20.88 10.09 12.54
CA LYS A 51 -20.43 11.50 12.56
C LYS A 51 -19.15 11.69 11.75
N GLY A 52 -18.87 10.78 10.81
CA GLY A 52 -17.74 10.90 9.90
C GLY A 52 -17.92 12.05 8.90
N PRO A 53 -16.86 12.43 8.19
CA PRO A 53 -16.94 13.43 7.12
C PRO A 53 -17.68 12.86 5.90
N ASP A 54 -18.10 13.75 4.99
CA ASP A 54 -18.82 13.35 3.76
C ASP A 54 -17.93 12.62 2.76
N LEU A 55 -16.63 12.97 2.72
CA LEU A 55 -15.61 12.33 1.91
C LEU A 55 -14.48 11.85 2.81
N ILE A 56 -14.11 10.58 2.65
CA ILE A 56 -13.12 9.89 3.47
C ILE A 56 -12.03 9.34 2.55
N GLU A 57 -10.78 9.64 2.89
CA GLU A 57 -9.62 8.91 2.38
C GLU A 57 -9.50 7.63 3.23
N LEU A 58 -9.54 6.47 2.57
CA LEU A 58 -9.76 5.18 3.23
C LEU A 58 -8.46 4.49 3.65
N ASP A 59 -7.29 5.01 3.28
CA ASP A 59 -6.01 4.41 3.67
C ASP A 59 -5.87 4.35 5.19
N MET A 60 -5.27 3.26 5.67
CA MET A 60 -5.17 2.92 7.10
C MET A 60 -6.51 2.74 7.87
N LEU A 61 -7.66 2.86 7.21
CA LEU A 61 -8.98 2.66 7.83
C LEU A 61 -9.58 1.29 7.49
N PRO A 62 -10.38 0.69 8.39
CA PRO A 62 -11.02 -0.60 8.17
C PRO A 62 -12.24 -0.50 7.25
N ALA A 63 -12.01 -0.30 5.94
CA ALA A 63 -13.06 -0.11 4.94
C ALA A 63 -14.08 -1.27 4.91
N ASP A 64 -13.65 -2.52 5.11
CA ASP A 64 -14.53 -3.70 5.20
C ASP A 64 -15.58 -3.57 6.32
N LYS A 65 -15.19 -2.99 7.47
CA LYS A 65 -16.09 -2.75 8.60
C LYS A 65 -17.10 -1.66 8.28
N TYR A 66 -16.72 -0.65 7.51
CA TYR A 66 -17.64 0.41 7.10
C TYR A 66 -18.67 -0.10 6.10
N VAL A 67 -18.23 -0.89 5.12
CA VAL A 67 -19.11 -1.54 4.14
C VAL A 67 -20.11 -2.47 4.83
N SER A 68 -19.65 -3.35 5.71
CA SER A 68 -20.55 -4.29 6.44
C SER A 68 -21.56 -3.61 7.37
N ARG A 69 -21.31 -2.36 7.76
CA ARG A 69 -22.23 -1.53 8.55
C ARG A 69 -23.04 -0.54 7.71
N HIS A 70 -22.93 -0.60 6.38
CA HIS A 70 -23.59 0.31 5.44
C HIS A 70 -23.25 1.80 5.67
N LEU A 71 -22.02 2.09 6.07
CA LEU A 71 -21.54 3.45 6.33
C LEU A 71 -20.94 4.12 5.08
N LEU A 72 -20.66 3.36 4.02
CA LEU A 72 -20.14 3.87 2.75
C LEU A 72 -21.17 3.67 1.64
N VAL A 73 -21.28 4.66 0.76
CA VAL A 73 -22.10 4.57 -0.46
C VAL A 73 -21.41 3.67 -1.49
N ASN A 74 -22.19 2.81 -2.16
CA ASN A 74 -21.71 2.06 -3.31
C ASN A 74 -21.63 2.99 -4.53
N LEU A 75 -20.41 3.29 -4.98
CA LEU A 75 -20.14 4.17 -6.11
C LEU A 75 -20.44 3.51 -7.45
N SER A 76 -20.51 2.17 -7.51
CA SER A 76 -20.79 1.44 -8.77
C SER A 76 -22.08 1.93 -9.42
N ASP A 77 -23.16 2.01 -8.63
CA ASP A 77 -24.48 2.47 -9.08
C ASP A 77 -24.47 3.95 -9.52
N MET A 78 -23.62 4.77 -8.91
CA MET A 78 -23.48 6.19 -9.25
C MET A 78 -22.73 6.34 -10.57
N MET A 79 -21.64 5.59 -10.74
CA MET A 79 -20.85 5.58 -11.97
C MET A 79 -21.68 5.07 -13.16
N GLU A 80 -22.48 4.01 -12.99
CA GLU A 80 -23.34 3.49 -14.05
C GLU A 80 -24.40 4.49 -14.53
N LYS A 81 -24.85 5.38 -13.64
CA LYS A 81 -25.86 6.41 -13.95
C LYS A 81 -25.26 7.71 -14.49
N ASP A 82 -23.96 7.92 -14.30
CA ASP A 82 -23.27 9.12 -14.74
C ASP A 82 -22.57 8.88 -16.08
N SER A 83 -23.22 9.31 -17.16
CA SER A 83 -22.66 9.19 -18.52
C SER A 83 -21.33 9.92 -18.72
N SER A 84 -20.95 10.86 -17.85
CA SER A 84 -19.66 11.54 -17.92
C SER A 84 -18.51 10.69 -17.39
N LEU A 85 -18.80 9.64 -16.63
CA LEU A 85 -17.84 8.68 -16.10
C LEU A 85 -17.88 7.39 -16.92
N GLN A 86 -16.78 7.11 -17.63
CA GLN A 86 -16.65 5.88 -18.41
C GLN A 86 -15.63 4.98 -17.73
N THR A 87 -16.03 3.78 -17.27
CA THR A 87 -15.14 2.84 -16.56
C THR A 87 -13.87 2.51 -17.35
N LYS A 88 -13.95 2.52 -18.69
CA LYS A 88 -12.81 2.30 -19.60
C LYS A 88 -11.73 3.39 -19.54
N ASP A 89 -12.03 4.56 -18.97
CA ASP A 89 -11.07 5.65 -18.81
C ASP A 89 -10.17 5.45 -17.58
N TYR A 90 -10.39 4.37 -16.83
CA TYR A 90 -9.64 3.98 -15.64
C TYR A 90 -8.93 2.63 -15.84
N PHE A 91 -7.96 2.35 -14.98
CA PHE A 91 -7.35 1.03 -14.88
C PHE A 91 -8.38 0.04 -14.30
N THR A 92 -9.07 -0.68 -15.18
CA THR A 92 -10.18 -1.57 -14.80
C THR A 92 -9.75 -2.67 -13.86
N ASN A 93 -8.54 -3.22 -14.02
CA ASN A 93 -7.95 -4.18 -13.09
C ASN A 93 -7.82 -3.59 -11.68
N ILE A 94 -7.42 -2.32 -11.54
CA ILE A 94 -7.31 -1.66 -10.24
C ILE A 94 -8.70 -1.39 -9.64
N LEU A 95 -9.64 -0.90 -10.45
CA LEU A 95 -11.03 -0.70 -10.01
C LEU A 95 -11.68 -2.00 -9.54
N ASP A 96 -11.53 -3.08 -10.30
CA ASP A 96 -12.13 -4.38 -9.96
C ASP A 96 -11.52 -4.95 -8.68
N ASN A 97 -10.21 -4.82 -8.48
CA ASN A 97 -9.54 -5.24 -7.24
C ASN A 97 -9.84 -4.32 -6.05
N SER A 98 -10.42 -3.15 -6.27
CA SER A 98 -10.85 -2.23 -5.20
C SER A 98 -12.26 -2.51 -4.69
N LYS A 99 -12.96 -3.49 -5.27
CA LYS A 99 -14.32 -3.86 -4.84
C LYS A 99 -14.31 -4.65 -3.54
N ILE A 100 -15.22 -4.31 -2.63
CA ILE A 100 -15.44 -5.00 -1.37
C ILE A 100 -16.84 -5.60 -1.40
N GLY A 101 -16.96 -6.92 -1.25
CA GLY A 101 -18.26 -7.60 -1.30
C GLY A 101 -19.03 -7.38 -2.61
N GLY A 102 -18.32 -7.18 -3.73
CA GLY A 102 -18.90 -6.99 -5.06
C GLY A 102 -19.21 -5.54 -5.45
N GLY A 103 -19.11 -4.57 -4.53
CA GLY A 103 -19.33 -3.15 -4.82
C GLY A 103 -18.06 -2.30 -4.68
N LEU A 104 -17.99 -1.18 -5.41
CA LEU A 104 -16.95 -0.18 -5.27
C LEU A 104 -17.35 0.87 -4.22
N TYR A 105 -16.63 0.95 -3.11
CA TYR A 105 -16.96 1.86 -1.99
C TYR A 105 -15.93 2.98 -1.78
N GLY A 106 -14.89 2.99 -2.61
CA GLY A 106 -13.88 4.05 -2.66
C GLY A 106 -13.32 4.13 -4.07
N MET A 107 -13.03 5.34 -4.53
CA MET A 107 -12.40 5.55 -5.83
C MET A 107 -10.87 5.52 -5.66
N PRO A 108 -10.14 4.63 -6.35
CA PRO A 108 -8.69 4.62 -6.30
C PRO A 108 -8.13 5.94 -6.85
N LEU A 109 -7.45 6.70 -6.01
CA LEU A 109 -6.84 7.97 -6.39
C LEU A 109 -5.46 7.77 -7.03
N TYR A 110 -4.75 6.74 -6.59
CA TYR A 110 -3.47 6.32 -7.10
C TYR A 110 -3.27 4.83 -6.77
N PHE A 111 -2.28 4.22 -7.42
CA PHE A 111 -1.72 2.93 -7.05
C PHE A 111 -0.21 3.04 -7.17
N SER A 112 0.50 2.20 -6.42
CA SER A 112 1.95 2.04 -6.54
C SER A 112 2.25 0.60 -6.91
N LEU A 113 3.40 0.40 -7.54
CA LEU A 113 3.99 -0.91 -7.71
C LEU A 113 5.24 -0.93 -6.84
N ALA A 114 5.35 -1.92 -5.96
CA ALA A 114 6.60 -2.20 -5.29
C ALA A 114 7.58 -2.78 -6.31
N GLY A 115 8.83 -2.35 -6.24
CA GLY A 115 9.87 -2.78 -7.16
C GLY A 115 11.25 -2.52 -6.61
N LEU A 116 12.21 -3.28 -7.13
CA LEU A 116 13.62 -3.12 -6.82
C LEU A 116 14.25 -2.21 -7.88
N ILE A 117 15.08 -1.28 -7.44
CA ILE A 117 15.76 -0.33 -8.33
C ILE A 117 17.26 -0.56 -8.20
N GLY A 118 17.95 -0.64 -9.34
CA GLY A 118 19.39 -0.80 -9.42
C GLY A 118 19.99 0.12 -10.48
N ASP A 119 21.30 0.34 -10.37
CA ASP A 119 22.08 1.11 -11.36
C ASP A 119 22.37 0.22 -12.59
N GLU A 120 21.99 0.67 -13.78
CA GLU A 120 22.08 -0.12 -15.01
C GLU A 120 23.54 -0.46 -15.38
N ASP A 121 24.46 0.49 -15.26
CA ASP A 121 25.89 0.30 -15.58
C ASP A 121 26.54 -0.67 -14.59
N ALA A 122 26.19 -0.54 -13.31
CA ALA A 122 26.61 -1.43 -12.25
C ALA A 122 26.24 -2.90 -12.51
N LEU A 123 24.96 -3.11 -12.84
CA LEU A 123 24.40 -4.42 -13.11
C LEU A 123 25.06 -5.00 -14.37
N GLY A 124 25.21 -4.19 -15.43
CA GLY A 124 25.88 -4.59 -16.67
C GLY A 124 27.33 -5.03 -16.46
N LYS A 125 28.12 -4.28 -15.69
CA LYS A 125 29.52 -4.61 -15.39
C LYS A 125 29.69 -5.86 -14.52
N SER A 126 28.71 -6.16 -13.66
CA SER A 126 28.78 -7.33 -12.77
C SER A 126 28.78 -8.67 -13.53
N GLY A 127 28.23 -8.69 -14.74
CA GLY A 127 28.00 -9.90 -15.53
C GLY A 127 26.99 -10.88 -14.91
N VAL A 128 26.29 -10.49 -13.85
CA VAL A 128 25.23 -11.29 -13.23
C VAL A 128 23.98 -11.21 -14.10
N LYS A 129 23.47 -12.37 -14.52
CA LYS A 129 22.20 -12.43 -15.25
C LYS A 129 21.05 -12.38 -14.28
N ILE A 130 20.11 -11.48 -14.56
CA ILE A 130 18.90 -11.25 -13.79
C ILE A 130 17.70 -11.63 -14.66
N ASP A 131 16.85 -12.53 -14.15
CA ASP A 131 15.56 -12.91 -14.76
C ASP A 131 14.51 -12.90 -13.65
N ASP A 132 13.95 -11.72 -13.40
CA ASP A 132 13.03 -11.43 -12.30
C ASP A 132 11.57 -11.87 -12.57
N SER A 133 11.31 -12.53 -13.70
CA SER A 133 9.96 -12.92 -14.10
C SER A 133 9.31 -13.98 -13.20
N SER A 134 10.11 -14.73 -12.43
CA SER A 134 9.63 -15.80 -11.55
C SER A 134 10.48 -16.01 -10.29
N TRP A 135 11.17 -14.97 -9.80
CA TRP A 135 12.05 -15.13 -8.65
C TRP A 135 11.30 -15.50 -7.38
N THR A 136 11.96 -16.34 -6.57
CA THR A 136 11.69 -16.49 -5.15
C THR A 136 12.59 -15.54 -4.34
N TRP A 137 12.25 -15.35 -3.06
CA TRP A 137 13.11 -14.62 -2.13
C TRP A 137 14.51 -15.27 -1.96
N SER A 138 14.63 -16.58 -2.17
CA SER A 138 15.91 -17.28 -2.17
C SER A 138 16.73 -16.94 -3.42
N ASP A 139 16.11 -16.92 -4.61
CA ASP A 139 16.77 -16.50 -5.87
C ASP A 139 17.28 -15.06 -5.77
N PHE A 140 16.43 -14.16 -5.28
CA PHE A 140 16.78 -12.77 -5.01
C PHE A 140 18.00 -12.67 -4.06
N THR A 141 18.00 -13.44 -2.97
CA THR A 141 19.10 -13.45 -2.00
C THR A 141 20.41 -13.90 -2.64
N ASP A 142 20.37 -14.92 -3.49
CA ASP A 142 21.56 -15.44 -4.17
C ASP A 142 22.07 -14.50 -5.26
N ILE A 143 21.19 -13.80 -5.95
CA ILE A 143 21.54 -12.74 -6.90
C ILE A 143 22.16 -11.56 -6.18
N ALA A 144 21.59 -11.12 -5.06
CA ALA A 144 22.15 -10.06 -4.23
C ALA A 144 23.58 -10.41 -3.78
N LYS A 145 23.83 -11.64 -3.29
CA LYS A 145 25.19 -12.11 -2.94
C LYS A 145 26.15 -12.05 -4.14
N GLN A 146 25.71 -12.48 -5.31
CA GLN A 146 26.54 -12.44 -6.52
C GLN A 146 26.88 -11.00 -6.92
N LEU A 147 25.93 -10.08 -6.83
CA LEU A 147 26.11 -8.68 -7.12
C LEU A 147 27.08 -8.02 -6.12
N THR A 148 27.02 -8.35 -4.84
CA THR A 148 28.00 -7.87 -3.84
C THR A 148 29.40 -8.43 -4.07
N GLN A 149 29.54 -9.67 -4.57
CA GLN A 149 30.83 -10.32 -4.81
C GLN A 149 31.50 -9.89 -6.12
N LYS A 150 30.71 -9.68 -7.17
CA LYS A 150 31.19 -9.43 -8.54
C LYS A 150 31.02 -7.99 -8.98
N GLY A 151 30.09 -7.25 -8.38
CA GLY A 151 29.78 -5.87 -8.74
C GLY A 151 30.65 -4.86 -7.99
N GLU A 152 30.59 -3.61 -8.45
CA GLU A 152 31.28 -2.48 -7.82
C GLU A 152 30.56 -1.97 -6.55
N TYR A 153 29.32 -2.41 -6.30
CA TYR A 153 28.44 -1.89 -5.25
C TYR A 153 28.48 -2.78 -4.00
N LYS A 154 28.76 -2.16 -2.86
CA LYS A 154 28.65 -2.83 -1.55
C LYS A 154 27.19 -3.04 -1.12
N ASN A 155 26.32 -2.08 -1.50
CA ASN A 155 24.90 -2.11 -1.20
C ASN A 155 24.17 -2.16 -2.55
N VAL A 156 23.65 -3.34 -2.88
CA VAL A 156 22.96 -3.59 -4.15
C VAL A 156 21.50 -3.14 -4.08
N LEU A 157 20.98 -2.97 -2.86
CA LEU A 157 19.60 -2.62 -2.57
C LEU A 157 19.57 -1.64 -1.41
N ILE A 158 18.68 -0.66 -1.49
CA ILE A 158 18.43 0.29 -0.42
C ILE A 158 17.02 -0.01 0.10
N SER A 159 16.93 -0.88 1.10
CA SER A 159 15.71 -1.08 1.87
C SER A 159 16.10 -1.21 3.33
N GLU A 160 15.33 -0.58 4.22
CA GLU A 160 15.49 -0.86 5.64
C GLU A 160 15.11 -2.33 5.90
N PRO A 161 15.86 -3.06 6.75
CA PRO A 161 15.61 -4.48 7.00
C PRO A 161 14.18 -4.79 7.46
N HIS A 162 13.57 -3.87 8.21
CA HIS A 162 12.19 -4.05 8.70
C HIS A 162 11.16 -3.96 7.56
N TYR A 163 11.34 -3.09 6.57
CA TYR A 163 10.45 -3.00 5.41
C TYR A 163 10.54 -4.27 4.57
N MET A 164 11.75 -4.74 4.28
CA MET A 164 11.91 -5.95 3.48
C MET A 164 11.35 -7.18 4.21
N LEU A 165 11.56 -7.28 5.52
CA LEU A 165 10.95 -8.34 6.32
C LEU A 165 9.41 -8.26 6.29
N SER A 166 8.82 -7.06 6.37
CA SER A 166 7.36 -6.93 6.29
C SER A 166 6.81 -7.34 4.93
N GLU A 167 7.49 -7.01 3.82
CA GLU A 167 7.10 -7.45 2.47
C GLU A 167 7.19 -8.97 2.34
N MET A 168 8.31 -9.56 2.77
CA MET A 168 8.50 -11.02 2.78
C MET A 168 7.39 -11.74 3.56
N VAL A 169 7.01 -11.20 4.73
CA VAL A 169 5.92 -11.77 5.54
C VAL A 169 4.56 -11.59 4.87
N ALA A 170 4.29 -10.42 4.29
CA ALA A 170 3.02 -10.12 3.62
C ALA A 170 2.80 -11.03 2.39
N GLU A 171 3.81 -11.16 1.54
CA GLU A 171 3.75 -12.02 0.35
C GLU A 171 3.60 -13.51 0.69
N ASN A 172 4.21 -13.94 1.80
CA ASN A 172 4.16 -15.33 2.25
C ASN A 172 3.08 -15.58 3.32
N TYR A 173 2.18 -14.62 3.59
CA TYR A 173 1.26 -14.69 4.72
C TYR A 173 0.44 -15.98 4.75
N ARG A 174 -0.05 -16.45 3.59
CA ARG A 174 -0.82 -17.71 3.48
C ARG A 174 -0.02 -18.97 3.80
N GLN A 175 1.30 -18.93 3.68
CA GLN A 175 2.19 -20.02 4.07
C GLN A 175 2.54 -19.94 5.57
N LEU A 176 2.55 -18.72 6.11
CA LEU A 176 2.90 -18.42 7.49
C LEU A 176 1.70 -18.53 8.45
N VAL A 177 0.48 -18.32 7.98
CA VAL A 177 -0.74 -18.31 8.81
C VAL A 177 -1.81 -19.15 8.13
N THR A 178 -2.33 -20.15 8.85
CA THR A 178 -3.47 -20.93 8.38
C THR A 178 -4.74 -20.09 8.44
N GLU A 179 -5.30 -19.75 7.28
CA GLU A 179 -6.56 -19.00 7.16
C GLU A 179 -7.68 -19.68 7.98
N GLY A 180 -8.52 -18.87 8.64
CA GLY A 180 -9.63 -19.34 9.49
C GLY A 180 -9.26 -19.70 10.93
N THR A 181 -8.08 -20.29 11.17
CA THR A 181 -7.62 -20.60 12.54
C THR A 181 -6.66 -19.57 13.12
N GLY A 182 -6.00 -18.78 12.25
CA GLY A 182 -4.96 -17.83 12.67
C GLY A 182 -3.71 -18.49 13.24
N LYS A 183 -3.57 -19.83 13.11
CA LYS A 183 -2.41 -20.56 13.62
C LYS A 183 -1.19 -20.22 12.79
N ALA A 184 -0.16 -19.70 13.45
CA ALA A 184 1.11 -19.38 12.82
C ALA A 184 1.99 -20.62 12.58
N ASN A 185 2.79 -20.57 11.53
CA ASN A 185 3.74 -21.58 11.08
C ASN A 185 5.08 -20.94 10.68
N PHE A 186 5.68 -20.23 11.64
CA PHE A 186 6.96 -19.52 11.44
C PHE A 186 8.17 -20.46 11.38
N ASP A 187 7.99 -21.76 11.64
CA ASP A 187 9.03 -22.78 11.49
C ASP A 187 9.28 -23.18 10.02
N SER A 188 8.47 -22.66 9.09
CA SER A 188 8.67 -22.84 7.65
C SER A 188 9.88 -22.06 7.13
N MET A 189 10.57 -22.59 6.12
CA MET A 189 11.87 -22.09 5.61
C MET A 189 11.89 -20.59 5.25
N ALA A 190 10.73 -19.99 4.92
CA ALA A 190 10.60 -18.59 4.53
C ALA A 190 11.07 -17.60 5.61
N VAL A 191 10.81 -17.88 6.91
CA VAL A 191 11.24 -16.99 8.01
C VAL A 191 12.73 -17.14 8.30
N ALA A 192 13.25 -18.37 8.18
CA ALA A 192 14.64 -18.69 8.46
C ALA A 192 15.61 -18.12 7.42
N GLU A 193 15.18 -17.90 6.17
CA GLU A 193 15.99 -17.22 5.15
C GLU A 193 16.00 -15.70 5.35
N ALA A 194 14.86 -15.08 5.67
CA ALA A 194 14.78 -13.64 5.97
C ALA A 194 15.70 -13.23 7.14
N ALA A 195 15.76 -14.05 8.19
CA ALA A 195 16.61 -13.82 9.37
C ALA A 195 18.12 -14.01 9.11
N LYS A 196 18.50 -14.60 7.97
CA LYS A 196 19.90 -14.87 7.61
C LYS A 196 20.52 -13.82 6.70
N LEU A 197 19.74 -12.83 6.24
CA LEU A 197 20.25 -11.74 5.42
C LEU A 197 21.18 -10.87 6.29
N PRO A 198 22.51 -10.98 6.10
CA PRO A 198 23.45 -10.18 6.87
C PRO A 198 23.42 -8.76 6.32
N GLY A 199 23.29 -7.76 7.21
CA GLY A 199 23.55 -6.34 6.95
C GLY A 199 23.32 -5.90 5.51
N MET A 200 22.07 -5.56 5.19
CA MET A 200 21.77 -4.63 4.10
C MET A 200 22.39 -3.27 4.40
#